data_AF-F2Z605-F1
#
_entry.id   AF-F2Z605-F1
#
_cell.length_a   1.000
_cell.length_b   1.000
_cell.length_c   1.000
_cell.angle_alpha   90.00
_cell.angle_beta   90.00
_cell.angle_gamma   90.00
#
_symmetry.space_group_name_H-M   'P 1'
#
loop_
_entity.id
_entity.type
_entity.pdbx_description
1 polymer ?
#
loop_
_entity_poly.entity_id
_entity_poly.type
_entity_poly.pdbx_seq_one_letter_code
_entity_poly.pdbx_strand_id
1 'polypeptide(L)'
;MDSLIEYVKQQNIDVQGICVATVSAAVFAVLLWKFTSGSGSSKKSKSKSYKKKNKKEKVAALTHEMQIENIHLRYKNEFEDRVNNILGAYNPDDEKSVYEKKYCNEMLLKLLIELDGVDLVSEEPEKKAILKAKRKAVIKEIQTQLKKLDTLV
;
A
#
# COMPACT_ATOMS: atom_id res chain seq x y z
N MET A 1 -39.98 -28.85 -9.12
CA MET A 1 -38.90 -29.31 -8.22
C MET A 1 -37.64 -29.68 -9.00
N ASP A 2 -37.65 -29.65 -10.34
CA ASP A 2 -36.48 -29.98 -11.15
C ASP A 2 -35.50 -28.82 -11.38
N SER A 3 -35.92 -27.56 -11.17
CA SER A 3 -35.01 -26.39 -11.30
C SER A 3 -34.08 -26.15 -10.09
N LEU A 4 -34.31 -26.82 -8.95
CA LEU A 4 -33.42 -26.74 -7.78
C LEU A 4 -32.26 -27.74 -7.86
N ILE A 5 -32.41 -28.80 -8.65
CA ILE A 5 -31.39 -29.84 -8.83
C ILE A 5 -30.32 -29.40 -9.83
N GLU A 6 -30.65 -28.53 -10.80
CA GLU A 6 -29.65 -27.91 -11.68
C GLU A 6 -28.85 -26.80 -11.00
N TYR A 7 -29.45 -26.03 -10.08
CA TYR A 7 -28.72 -24.97 -9.36
C TYR A 7 -27.65 -25.55 -8.41
N VAL A 8 -27.88 -26.73 -7.85
CA VAL A 8 -26.91 -27.43 -6.98
C VAL A 8 -25.78 -28.09 -7.79
N LYS A 9 -25.95 -28.34 -9.09
CA LYS A 9 -24.89 -28.88 -9.96
C LYS A 9 -23.87 -27.84 -10.45
N GLN A 10 -24.21 -26.55 -10.47
CA GLN A 10 -23.30 -25.48 -10.90
C GLN A 10 -22.27 -25.06 -9.82
N GLN A 11 -22.43 -25.54 -8.58
CA GLN A 11 -21.55 -25.23 -7.44
C GLN A 11 -20.48 -26.31 -7.19
N ASN A 12 -20.27 -27.26 -8.10
CA ASN A 12 -19.44 -28.45 -7.81
C ASN A 12 -18.48 -28.92 -8.93
N ILE A 13 -17.97 -28.00 -9.75
CA ILE A 13 -16.92 -28.24 -10.77
C ILE A 13 -16.07 -26.96 -10.83
N ASP A 14 -14.78 -26.85 -10.59
CA ASP A 14 -13.69 -27.83 -10.44
C ASP A 14 -12.61 -27.18 -9.55
N VAL A 15 -12.35 -27.77 -8.39
CA VAL A 15 -11.24 -27.42 -7.51
C VAL A 15 -10.12 -28.42 -7.79
N GLN A 16 -9.50 -28.36 -8.97
CA GLN A 16 -8.21 -29.01 -9.22
C GLN A 16 -7.33 -28.22 -10.20
N GLY A 17 -6.20 -27.76 -9.67
CA GLY A 17 -4.93 -28.00 -10.35
C GLY A 17 -4.37 -26.90 -11.24
N ILE A 18 -3.87 -25.81 -10.65
CA ILE A 18 -2.60 -25.23 -11.11
C ILE A 18 -1.72 -24.93 -9.89
N CYS A 19 -0.96 -25.95 -9.48
CA CYS A 19 0.26 -25.79 -8.72
C CYS A 19 1.34 -25.25 -9.66
N VAL A 20 1.82 -24.03 -9.45
CA VAL A 20 3.12 -23.59 -9.98
C VAL A 20 4.00 -23.21 -8.78
N ALA A 21 5.00 -24.06 -8.57
CA ALA A 21 6.00 -23.92 -7.53
C ALA A 21 7.04 -22.82 -7.87
N THR A 22 7.33 -21.97 -6.88
CA THR A 22 8.64 -21.48 -6.41
C THR A 22 9.85 -21.60 -7.38
N VAL A 23 10.73 -20.63 -7.66
CA VAL A 23 11.61 -19.81 -6.79
C VAL A 23 12.38 -18.82 -7.72
N SER A 24 12.65 -17.58 -7.31
CA SER A 24 13.97 -16.88 -7.43
C SER A 24 13.82 -15.41 -7.01
N ALA A 25 14.35 -15.02 -5.86
CA ALA A 25 15.75 -14.66 -5.57
C ALA A 25 15.96 -13.13 -5.65
N ALA A 26 15.92 -12.52 -4.47
CA ALA A 26 16.69 -11.37 -4.03
C ALA A 26 17.24 -10.40 -5.10
N VAL A 27 16.54 -9.26 -5.30
CA VAL A 27 17.17 -8.01 -5.78
C VAL A 27 16.64 -6.83 -4.96
N PHE A 28 16.93 -6.80 -3.66
CA PHE A 28 16.63 -5.63 -2.80
C PHE A 28 17.82 -5.19 -1.93
N ALA A 29 19.06 -5.48 -2.36
CA ALA A 29 20.26 -5.23 -1.56
C ALA A 29 21.36 -4.42 -2.27
N VAL A 30 21.01 -3.47 -3.16
CA VAL A 30 22.04 -2.65 -3.85
C VAL A 30 21.84 -1.13 -3.74
N LEU A 31 20.65 -0.62 -3.35
CA LEU A 31 20.40 0.84 -3.41
C LEU A 31 20.62 1.63 -2.11
N LEU A 32 21.00 0.99 -0.99
CA LEU A 32 21.22 1.71 0.29
C LEU A 32 22.69 1.88 0.70
N TRP A 33 23.66 1.48 -0.13
CA TRP A 33 25.08 1.61 0.22
C TRP A 33 25.76 2.88 -0.33
N LYS A 34 25.07 3.73 -1.08
CA LYS A 34 25.67 4.94 -1.69
C LYS A 34 25.43 6.25 -0.94
N PHE A 35 25.16 6.22 0.36
CA PHE A 35 25.04 7.43 1.19
C PHE A 35 25.68 7.32 2.59
N THR A 36 26.93 6.85 2.65
CA THR A 36 27.79 7.07 3.82
C THR A 36 29.22 7.34 3.33
N SER A 37 29.41 8.51 2.73
CA SER A 37 30.70 9.19 2.66
C SER A 37 30.90 9.95 3.97
N GLY A 38 31.71 9.41 4.86
CA GLY A 38 32.05 10.02 6.14
C GLY A 38 33.49 9.69 6.50
N SER A 39 34.38 10.65 6.23
CA SER A 39 35.81 10.64 6.55
C SER A 39 36.05 10.44 8.05
N GLY A 40 37.10 9.70 8.42
CA GLY A 40 37.58 9.70 9.81
C GLY A 40 38.61 8.62 10.10
N SER A 41 39.89 8.99 10.01
CA SER A 41 41.05 8.21 10.43
C SER A 41 41.05 7.91 11.94
N SER A 42 41.45 6.69 12.32
CA SER A 42 42.60 6.41 13.21
C SER A 42 42.41 5.28 14.24
N LYS A 43 43.49 4.47 14.34
CA LYS A 43 44.05 3.75 15.50
C LYS A 43 43.24 2.64 16.21
N LYS A 44 43.72 1.43 15.90
CA LYS A 44 43.83 0.18 16.69
C LYS A 44 43.97 0.37 18.22
N SER A 45 43.08 -0.27 19.00
CA SER A 45 43.44 -0.97 20.25
C SER A 45 42.33 -1.94 20.72
N LYS A 46 42.76 -3.04 21.33
CA LYS A 46 41.97 -4.14 21.91
C LYS A 46 41.02 -3.65 23.03
N SER A 47 39.80 -4.19 23.13
CA SER A 47 39.40 -5.06 24.25
C SER A 47 37.88 -5.34 24.32
N LYS A 48 37.58 -6.53 24.88
CA LYS A 48 36.38 -6.95 25.61
C LYS A 48 35.04 -7.09 24.86
N SER A 49 34.73 -8.37 24.64
CA SER A 49 33.41 -9.01 24.63
C SER A 49 32.28 -8.17 25.25
N TYR A 50 31.36 -7.75 24.39
CA TYR A 50 29.95 -7.70 24.74
C TYR A 50 29.19 -8.45 23.64
N LYS A 51 28.69 -9.64 23.98
CA LYS A 51 27.60 -10.28 23.21
C LYS A 51 26.40 -9.35 23.29
N LYS A 52 26.32 -8.38 22.38
CA LYS A 52 25.14 -7.56 22.17
C LYS A 52 24.09 -8.52 21.60
N LYS A 53 23.23 -9.05 22.48
CA LYS A 53 21.98 -9.68 22.07
C LYS A 53 21.21 -8.57 21.35
N ASN A 54 21.31 -8.53 20.02
CA ASN A 54 20.37 -7.81 19.18
C ASN A 54 19.00 -8.45 19.42
N LYS A 55 18.29 -7.99 20.45
CA LYS A 55 16.85 -8.10 20.47
C LYS A 55 16.41 -7.32 19.25
N LYS A 56 16.07 -8.03 18.17
CA LYS A 56 15.26 -7.45 17.09
C LYS A 56 14.02 -6.90 17.78
N GLU A 57 14.01 -5.61 18.02
CA GLU A 57 12.86 -4.91 18.54
C GLU A 57 11.75 -5.21 17.52
N LYS A 58 10.76 -5.99 17.93
CA LYS A 58 9.60 -6.25 17.08
C LYS A 58 8.97 -4.89 16.88
N VAL A 59 9.04 -4.36 15.66
CA VAL A 59 8.31 -3.15 15.27
C VAL A 59 6.88 -3.35 15.75
N ALA A 60 6.43 -2.52 16.69
CA ALA A 60 5.09 -2.63 17.23
C ALA A 60 4.12 -2.53 16.05
N ALA A 61 3.16 -3.46 15.96
CA ALA A 61 2.12 -3.39 14.96
C ALA A 61 1.41 -2.03 15.12
N LEU A 62 1.33 -1.26 14.04
CA LEU A 62 0.57 -0.01 14.03
C LEU A 62 -0.87 -0.31 14.40
N THR A 63 -1.48 0.56 15.21
CA THR A 63 -2.92 0.48 15.47
C THR A 63 -3.68 0.70 14.18
N HIS A 64 -4.90 0.14 14.06
CA HIS A 64 -5.73 0.34 12.87
C HIS A 64 -6.00 1.82 12.59
N GLU A 65 -6.13 2.64 13.65
CA GLU A 65 -6.25 4.08 13.51
C GLU A 65 -5.05 4.71 12.83
N MET A 66 -3.84 4.40 13.32
CA MET A 66 -2.61 4.92 12.74
C MET A 66 -2.40 4.42 11.31
N GLN A 67 -2.85 3.20 10.98
CA GLN A 67 -2.80 2.71 9.59
C GLN A 67 -3.66 3.58 8.67
N ILE A 68 -4.92 3.85 9.04
CA ILE A 68 -5.81 4.71 8.26
C ILE A 68 -5.22 6.12 8.14
N GLU A 69 -4.70 6.67 9.22
CA GLU A 69 -4.07 8.00 9.22
C GLU A 69 -2.82 8.08 8.36
N ASN A 70 -1.93 7.09 8.43
CA ASN A 70 -0.72 7.06 7.62
C ASN A 70 -1.04 6.97 6.13
N ILE A 71 -2.04 6.16 5.75
CA ILE A 71 -2.50 6.08 4.36
C ILE A 71 -3.06 7.42 3.91
N HIS A 72 -3.90 8.05 4.73
CA HIS A 72 -4.45 9.37 4.44
C HIS A 72 -3.34 10.43 4.31
N LEU A 73 -2.34 10.41 5.19
CA LEU A 73 -1.21 11.33 5.17
C LEU A 73 -0.36 11.16 3.90
N ARG A 74 -0.14 9.93 3.44
CA ARG A 74 0.52 9.66 2.15
C ARG A 74 -0.28 10.24 1.00
N TYR A 75 -1.59 10.05 0.97
CA TYR A 75 -2.45 10.70 -0.03
C TYR A 75 -2.26 12.23 -0.02
N LYS A 76 -2.39 12.86 1.16
CA LYS A 76 -2.28 14.32 1.30
C LYS A 76 -0.92 14.87 0.89
N ASN A 77 0.15 14.24 1.33
CA ASN A 77 1.50 14.79 1.14
C ASN A 77 2.10 14.44 -0.22
N GLU A 78 1.76 13.29 -0.80
CA GLU A 78 2.44 12.79 -2.01
C GLU A 78 1.59 12.95 -3.27
N PHE A 79 0.26 12.86 -3.15
CA PHE A 79 -0.61 12.69 -4.31
C PHE A 79 -1.63 13.81 -4.50
N GLU A 80 -2.13 14.46 -3.44
CA GLU A 80 -3.16 15.51 -3.57
C GLU A 80 -2.72 16.63 -4.52
N ASP A 81 -1.54 17.21 -4.29
CA ASP A 81 -1.01 18.27 -5.15
C ASP A 81 -0.69 17.77 -6.57
N ARG A 82 -0.18 16.55 -6.70
CA ARG A 82 0.09 15.95 -8.02
C ARG A 82 -1.18 15.80 -8.83
N VAL A 83 -2.25 15.29 -8.22
CA VAL A 83 -3.58 15.17 -8.84
C VAL A 83 -4.07 16.54 -9.29
N ASN A 84 -4.00 17.55 -8.42
CA ASN A 84 -4.44 18.91 -8.75
C ASN A 84 -3.64 19.49 -9.93
N ASN A 85 -2.33 19.25 -9.98
CA ASN A 85 -1.48 19.67 -11.09
C ASN A 85 -1.87 18.97 -12.41
N ILE A 86 -2.14 17.66 -12.38
CA ILE A 86 -2.60 16.91 -13.55
C ILE A 86 -3.95 17.48 -14.01
N LEU A 87 -4.91 17.65 -13.11
CA LEU A 87 -6.24 18.19 -13.44
C LEU A 87 -6.18 19.59 -14.06
N GLY A 88 -5.19 20.41 -13.69
CA GLY A 88 -5.03 21.77 -14.22
C GLY A 88 -4.23 21.90 -15.52
N ALA A 89 -3.37 20.93 -15.83
CA ALA A 89 -2.39 21.05 -16.92
C ALA A 89 -2.23 19.76 -17.75
N TYR A 90 -3.21 18.86 -17.74
CA TYR A 90 -3.16 17.63 -18.52
C TYR A 90 -3.10 17.92 -20.03
N ASN A 91 -2.21 17.21 -20.72
CA ASN A 91 -2.09 17.26 -22.17
C ASN A 91 -1.99 15.83 -22.71
N PRO A 92 -2.99 15.32 -23.45
CA PRO A 92 -2.97 13.95 -23.97
C PRO A 92 -1.88 13.71 -25.02
N ASP A 93 -1.36 14.76 -25.67
CA ASP A 93 -0.28 14.66 -26.65
C ASP A 93 1.12 14.63 -26.01
N ASP A 94 1.22 14.95 -24.72
CA ASP A 94 2.46 14.86 -23.96
C ASP A 94 2.55 13.50 -23.24
N GLU A 95 3.48 12.65 -23.70
CA GLU A 95 3.73 11.33 -23.13
C GLU A 95 4.00 11.40 -21.62
N LYS A 96 4.67 12.46 -21.14
CA LYS A 96 4.94 12.64 -19.71
C LYS A 96 3.66 12.90 -18.92
N SER A 97 2.74 13.69 -19.46
CA SER A 97 1.44 13.98 -18.86
C SER A 97 0.57 12.71 -18.78
N VAL A 98 0.54 11.93 -19.85
CA VAL A 98 -0.15 10.63 -19.90
C VAL A 98 0.44 9.65 -18.88
N TYR A 99 1.76 9.56 -18.79
CA TYR A 99 2.46 8.73 -17.81
C TYR A 99 2.12 9.15 -16.38
N GLU A 100 2.20 10.45 -16.04
CA GLU A 100 1.97 10.93 -14.68
C GLU A 100 0.52 10.70 -14.25
N LYS A 101 -0.45 10.90 -15.15
CA LYS A 101 -1.86 10.53 -14.91
C LYS A 101 -2.00 9.06 -14.57
N LYS A 102 -1.44 8.16 -15.40
CA LYS A 102 -1.50 6.71 -15.18
C LYS A 102 -0.83 6.31 -13.87
N TYR A 103 0.35 6.87 -13.59
CA TYR A 103 1.08 6.63 -12.36
C TYR A 103 0.25 7.04 -11.13
N CYS A 104 -0.33 8.24 -11.13
CA CYS A 104 -1.18 8.69 -10.04
C CYS A 104 -2.42 7.80 -9.87
N ASN A 105 -3.11 7.42 -10.96
CA ASN A 105 -4.24 6.49 -10.89
C ASN A 105 -3.85 5.18 -10.19
N GLU A 106 -2.76 4.54 -10.61
CA GLU A 106 -2.28 3.29 -10.01
C GLU A 106 -1.90 3.45 -8.53
N MET A 107 -1.26 4.56 -8.17
CA MET A 107 -0.88 4.79 -6.78
C MET A 107 -2.08 5.06 -5.87
N LEU A 108 -3.07 5.82 -6.34
CA LEU A 108 -4.32 6.02 -5.60
C LEU A 108 -5.11 4.72 -5.43
N LEU A 109 -5.15 3.85 -6.45
CA LEU A 109 -5.75 2.51 -6.34
C LEU A 109 -5.04 1.65 -5.29
N LYS A 110 -3.71 1.70 -5.21
CA LYS A 110 -2.96 0.99 -4.15
C LYS A 110 -3.33 1.47 -2.76
N LEU A 111 -3.50 2.78 -2.55
CA LEU A 111 -3.94 3.32 -1.26
C LEU A 111 -5.35 2.84 -0.89
N LEU A 112 -6.25 2.68 -1.87
CA LEU A 112 -7.59 2.10 -1.63
C LEU A 112 -7.51 0.64 -1.19
N ILE A 113 -6.66 -0.16 -1.83
CA ILE A 113 -6.45 -1.56 -1.45
C ILE A 113 -5.87 -1.64 -0.03
N GLU A 114 -4.92 -0.78 0.32
CA GLU A 114 -4.36 -0.69 1.68
C GLU A 114 -5.44 -0.32 2.70
N LEU A 115 -6.33 0.63 2.40
CA LEU A 115 -7.45 1.00 3.26
C LEU A 115 -8.40 -0.17 3.47
N ASP A 116 -8.78 -0.87 2.40
CA ASP A 116 -9.67 -2.04 2.48
C ASP A 116 -9.06 -3.20 3.27
N GLY A 117 -7.73 -3.31 3.26
CA GLY A 117 -6.96 -4.27 4.04
C GLY A 117 -6.92 -4.01 5.56
N VAL A 118 -7.38 -2.84 6.04
CA VAL A 118 -7.44 -2.55 7.48
C VAL A 118 -8.59 -3.36 8.12
N ASP A 119 -8.25 -4.47 8.78
CA ASP A 119 -9.23 -5.35 9.43
C ASP A 119 -9.67 -4.81 10.79
N LEU A 120 -10.95 -4.47 10.91
CA LEU A 120 -11.56 -3.92 12.13
C LEU A 120 -12.41 -4.96 12.89
N VAL A 121 -12.27 -6.26 12.59
CA VAL A 121 -13.13 -7.30 13.18
C VAL A 121 -12.99 -7.38 14.70
N SER A 122 -11.77 -7.28 15.22
CA SER A 122 -11.41 -7.43 16.63
C SER A 122 -11.64 -6.19 17.50
N GLU A 123 -12.06 -5.06 16.91
CA GLU A 123 -12.25 -3.80 17.63
C GLU A 123 -13.56 -3.75 18.43
N GLU A 124 -13.54 -3.04 19.56
CA GLU A 124 -14.73 -2.78 20.37
C GLU A 124 -15.82 -2.08 19.53
N PRO A 125 -17.12 -2.38 19.73
CA PRO A 125 -18.19 -1.89 18.85
C PRO A 125 -18.19 -0.38 18.61
N GLU A 126 -17.94 0.42 19.65
CA GLU A 126 -17.90 1.89 19.55
C GLU A 126 -16.70 2.38 18.74
N LYS A 127 -15.49 1.90 19.05
CA LYS A 127 -14.26 2.23 18.31
C LYS A 127 -14.34 1.76 16.86
N LYS A 128 -14.88 0.56 16.62
CA LYS A 128 -15.09 -0.01 15.30
C LYS A 128 -15.97 0.88 14.43
N ALA A 129 -17.04 1.45 14.97
CA ALA A 129 -17.91 2.36 14.24
C ALA A 129 -17.17 3.64 13.82
N ILE A 130 -16.38 4.22 14.73
CA ILE A 130 -15.56 5.42 14.47
C ILE A 130 -14.52 5.13 13.38
N LEU A 131 -13.77 4.03 13.50
CA LEU A 131 -12.74 3.65 12.55
C LEU A 131 -13.32 3.33 11.17
N LYS A 132 -14.48 2.67 11.10
CA LYS A 132 -15.20 2.46 9.83
C LYS A 132 -15.59 3.78 9.18
N ALA A 133 -16.10 4.74 9.95
CA ALA A 133 -16.47 6.05 9.42
C ALA A 133 -15.24 6.80 8.87
N LYS A 134 -14.13 6.81 9.63
CA LYS A 134 -12.86 7.42 9.23
C LYS A 134 -12.31 6.78 7.95
N ARG A 135 -12.20 5.45 7.91
CA ARG A 135 -11.77 4.70 6.71
C ARG A 135 -12.63 5.03 5.50
N LYS A 136 -13.97 5.04 5.66
CA LYS A 136 -14.91 5.35 4.59
C LYS A 136 -14.77 6.79 4.08
N ALA A 137 -14.46 7.75 4.96
CA ALA A 137 -14.22 9.13 4.56
C ALA A 137 -12.99 9.23 3.64
N VAL A 138 -11.86 8.63 4.04
CA VAL A 138 -10.62 8.64 3.25
C VAL A 138 -10.82 7.92 1.91
N ILE A 139 -11.49 6.76 1.90
CA ILE A 139 -11.82 6.03 0.66
C ILE A 139 -12.60 6.93 -0.31
N LYS A 140 -13.66 7.60 0.19
CA LYS A 140 -14.49 8.47 -0.64
C LYS A 140 -13.70 9.65 -1.22
N GLU A 141 -12.80 10.22 -0.44
CA GLU A 141 -11.95 11.31 -0.87
C GLU A 141 -11.04 10.87 -2.02
N ILE A 142 -10.30 9.78 -1.86
CA ILE A 142 -9.43 9.22 -2.90
C ILE A 142 -10.23 8.83 -4.15
N GLN A 143 -11.36 8.15 -3.97
CA GLN A 143 -12.26 7.78 -5.09
C GLN A 143 -12.81 8.99 -5.84
N THR A 144 -13.02 10.12 -5.16
CA THR A 144 -13.47 11.36 -5.80
C THR A 144 -12.39 11.89 -6.72
N GLN A 145 -11.12 11.85 -6.31
CA GLN A 145 -10.01 12.28 -7.16
C GLN A 145 -9.79 11.34 -8.35
N LEU A 146 -9.82 10.02 -8.14
CA LEU A 146 -9.74 9.04 -9.22
C LEU A 146 -10.79 9.31 -10.30
N LYS A 147 -12.05 9.54 -9.91
CA LYS A 147 -13.11 9.91 -10.85
C LYS A 147 -12.79 11.15 -11.65
N LYS A 148 -12.20 12.19 -11.05
CA LYS A 148 -11.80 13.39 -11.79
C LYS A 148 -10.69 13.07 -12.79
N LEU A 149 -9.68 12.30 -12.40
CA LEU A 149 -8.60 11.89 -13.31
C LEU A 149 -9.14 11.07 -14.49
N ASP A 150 -10.11 10.19 -14.25
CA ASP A 150 -10.74 9.37 -15.30
C ASP A 150 -11.55 10.19 -16.31
N THR A 151 -11.98 11.41 -15.97
CA THR A 151 -12.64 12.32 -16.92
C THR A 151 -11.70 12.99 -17.92
N LEU A 152 -10.38 12.96 -17.65
CA LEU A 152 -9.40 13.47 -18.60
C LEU A 152 -9.27 12.46 -19.75
N VAL A 153 -9.48 12.89 -20.99
CA VAL A 153 -9.38 12.04 -22.20
C VAL A 153 -8.17 12.47 -23.02
#